data_AF-A0A4D9DZE2-F1
#
_entry.id   AF-A0A4D9DZE2-F1
#
_cell.length_a   1.000
_cell.length_b   1.000
_cell.length_c   1.000
_cell.angle_alpha   90.00
_cell.angle_beta   90.00
_cell.angle_gamma   90.00
#
_symmetry.space_group_name_H-M   'P 1'
#
loop_
_entity.id
_entity.type
_entity.pdbx_description
1 polymer ?
#
loop_
_entity_poly.entity_id
_entity_poly.type
_entity_poly.pdbx_seq_one_letter_code
_entity_poly.pdbx_strand_id
1 'polypeptide(L)'
;MSVRWDCCKISLQAPPLDYSFRGISFIQDLLTEEPRAGLKVIKRSAGGKLLTQAVRLNNNTINELTDFASTMEQLLEYPDELSWVDLSFNDLPTIDPVLTTYPNLRALNLHGNSIQSLSEVDKLAVLPHLRTLTLHGNPIEEEKGYRWGRGARPANASGRGRDGGRRGEPSPGEQLSALCCQGTQRDSLRAPSTSTGVNRLPKPLMGAGSDLP
;
A
#
# COMPACT_ATOMS: atom_id res chain seq x y z
N MET A 1 20.24 27.74 8.46
CA MET A 1 19.30 26.83 9.18
C MET A 1 17.90 26.75 8.57
N SER A 2 17.50 27.58 7.58
CA SER A 2 16.13 27.53 6.99
C SER A 2 15.91 26.40 5.97
N VAL A 3 16.90 26.10 5.15
CA VAL A 3 16.74 25.25 3.94
C VAL A 3 16.17 23.86 4.24
N ARG A 4 16.59 23.23 5.35
CA ARG A 4 16.11 21.89 5.74
C ARG A 4 14.62 21.91 6.09
N TRP A 5 14.16 22.95 6.81
CA TRP A 5 12.74 23.12 7.15
C TRP A 5 11.87 23.37 5.93
N ASP A 6 12.39 24.13 4.97
CA ASP A 6 11.71 24.42 3.70
C ASP A 6 11.59 23.14 2.85
N CYS A 7 12.67 22.36 2.75
CA CYS A 7 12.64 21.10 2.01
C CYS A 7 11.77 20.02 2.69
N CYS A 8 11.75 19.92 4.02
CA CYS A 8 10.84 19.00 4.73
C CYS A 8 9.37 19.33 4.42
N LYS A 9 8.98 20.61 4.45
CA LYS A 9 7.62 21.05 4.08
C LYS A 9 7.29 20.74 2.62
N ILE A 10 8.26 20.91 1.71
CA ILE A 10 8.09 20.56 0.30
C ILE A 10 7.86 19.05 0.15
N SER A 11 8.65 18.22 0.82
CA SER A 11 8.57 16.77 0.78
C SER A 11 7.22 16.25 1.31
N LEU A 12 6.72 16.82 2.40
CA LEU A 12 5.40 16.53 2.99
C LEU A 12 4.22 16.76 2.03
N GLN A 13 4.36 17.70 1.09
CA GLN A 13 3.31 18.04 0.13
C GLN A 13 3.58 17.47 -1.27
N ALA A 14 4.72 16.80 -1.44
CA ALA A 14 5.13 16.26 -2.72
C ALA A 14 4.25 15.06 -3.11
N PRO A 15 4.00 14.88 -4.42
CA PRO A 15 3.35 13.68 -4.90
C PRO A 15 4.23 12.44 -4.65
N PRO A 16 3.62 11.25 -4.57
CA PRO A 16 4.36 10.00 -4.44
C PRO A 16 5.20 9.75 -5.71
N LEU A 17 6.39 9.19 -5.49
CA LEU A 17 7.26 8.70 -6.54
C LEU A 17 6.68 7.41 -7.12
N ASP A 18 6.16 7.50 -8.34
CA ASP A 18 5.33 6.48 -8.95
C ASP A 18 6.11 5.59 -9.91
N TYR A 19 6.38 4.37 -9.49
CA TYR A 19 7.00 3.30 -10.27
C TYR A 19 6.03 2.13 -10.51
N SER A 20 4.72 2.40 -10.43
CA SER A 20 3.70 1.37 -10.62
C SER A 20 3.63 0.87 -12.07
N PHE A 21 3.31 -0.40 -12.28
CA PHE A 21 3.13 -0.99 -13.62
C PHE A 21 4.34 -0.84 -14.55
N ARG A 22 5.56 -0.91 -13.99
CA ARG A 22 6.81 -0.80 -14.77
C ARG A 22 7.49 -2.13 -15.03
N GLY A 23 6.96 -3.22 -14.48
CA GLY A 23 7.59 -4.54 -14.59
C GLY A 23 8.92 -4.59 -13.85
N ILE A 24 9.07 -3.77 -12.80
CA ILE A 24 10.28 -3.75 -11.99
C ILE A 24 10.40 -5.08 -11.26
N SER A 25 11.56 -5.72 -11.38
CA SER A 25 11.88 -6.94 -10.65
C SER A 25 12.94 -6.68 -9.59
N PHE A 26 13.88 -5.77 -9.88
CA PHE A 26 14.99 -5.42 -8.99
C PHE A 26 14.87 -3.97 -8.55
N ILE A 27 15.11 -3.70 -7.26
CA ILE A 27 15.03 -2.33 -6.74
C ILE A 27 16.07 -1.40 -7.39
N GLN A 28 17.19 -1.95 -7.85
CA GLN A 28 18.22 -1.21 -8.54
C GLN A 28 17.73 -0.57 -9.86
N ASP A 29 16.70 -1.13 -10.48
CA ASP A 29 16.10 -0.63 -11.73
C ASP A 29 15.44 0.74 -11.54
N LEU A 30 15.08 1.12 -10.30
CA LEU A 30 14.51 2.44 -10.02
C LEU A 30 15.49 3.59 -10.33
N LEU A 31 16.81 3.32 -10.36
CA LEU A 31 17.80 4.33 -10.72
C LEU A 31 17.86 4.62 -12.22
N THR A 32 17.50 3.65 -13.05
CA THR A 32 17.53 3.76 -14.51
C THR A 32 16.16 4.04 -15.09
N GLU A 33 15.11 3.54 -14.46
CA GLU A 33 13.73 3.76 -14.88
C GLU A 33 13.26 5.17 -14.50
N GLU A 34 12.58 5.84 -15.43
CA GLU A 34 11.93 7.11 -15.12
C GLU A 34 10.61 6.86 -14.37
N PRO A 35 10.29 7.54 -13.27
CA PRO A 35 8.99 7.40 -12.63
C PRO A 35 7.84 7.86 -13.55
N ARG A 36 6.67 7.27 -13.42
CA ARG A 36 5.46 7.66 -14.17
C ARG A 36 5.10 9.10 -13.83
N ALA A 37 4.78 9.87 -14.87
CA ALA A 37 4.34 11.25 -14.72
C ALA A 37 2.98 11.30 -14.03
N GLY A 38 2.94 11.86 -12.83
CA GLY A 38 1.70 12.20 -12.14
C GLY A 38 1.15 13.56 -12.58
N LEU A 39 -0.05 13.88 -12.09
CA LEU A 39 -0.68 15.21 -12.28
C LEU A 39 0.14 16.35 -11.65
N LYS A 40 0.99 16.02 -10.66
CA LYS A 40 1.90 16.95 -9.99
C LYS A 40 3.32 16.48 -10.21
N VAL A 41 4.21 17.42 -10.53
CA VAL A 41 5.65 17.15 -10.71
C VAL A 41 6.32 17.02 -9.35
N ILE A 42 7.17 16.01 -9.19
CA ILE A 42 8.03 15.84 -8.01
C ILE A 42 9.17 16.84 -8.11
N LYS A 43 9.33 17.66 -7.07
CA LYS A 43 10.43 18.64 -7.02
C LYS A 43 11.75 17.93 -6.74
N ARG A 44 12.82 18.51 -7.28
CA ARG A 44 14.19 18.07 -7.02
C ARG A 44 14.93 19.08 -6.15
N SER A 45 15.80 18.59 -5.28
CA SER A 45 16.77 19.39 -4.53
C SER A 45 17.82 19.98 -5.49
N ALA A 46 18.61 20.95 -5.00
CA ALA A 46 19.75 21.49 -5.74
C ALA A 46 20.76 20.39 -6.12
N GLY A 47 20.81 19.29 -5.36
CA GLY A 47 21.64 18.10 -5.65
C GLY A 47 21.00 17.10 -6.62
N GLY A 48 19.86 17.41 -7.25
CA GLY A 48 19.20 16.54 -8.23
C GLY A 48 18.36 15.40 -7.66
N LYS A 49 18.45 15.14 -6.35
CA LYS A 49 17.64 14.15 -5.63
C LYS A 49 16.18 14.59 -5.49
N LEU A 50 15.29 13.61 -5.37
CA LEU A 50 13.85 13.81 -5.30
C LEU A 50 13.41 14.20 -3.88
N LEU A 51 12.52 15.19 -3.79
CA LEU A 51 11.89 15.62 -2.55
C LEU A 51 10.51 14.98 -2.45
N THR A 52 10.44 13.78 -1.89
CA THR A 52 9.18 13.11 -1.56
C THR A 52 9.34 12.23 -0.31
N GLN A 53 8.21 11.95 0.35
CA GLN A 53 8.10 11.03 1.49
C GLN A 53 7.29 9.78 1.14
N ALA A 54 6.95 9.59 -0.13
CA ALA A 54 6.09 8.51 -0.56
C ALA A 54 6.62 7.84 -1.83
N VAL A 55 6.66 6.51 -1.82
CA VAL A 55 7.10 5.69 -2.96
C VAL A 55 6.02 4.67 -3.28
N ARG A 56 5.65 4.58 -4.55
CA ARG A 56 4.65 3.65 -5.06
C ARG A 56 5.31 2.68 -6.04
N LEU A 57 5.31 1.41 -5.69
CA LEU A 57 5.92 0.30 -6.43
C LEU A 57 4.91 -0.82 -6.72
N ASN A 58 3.62 -0.50 -6.70
CA ASN A 58 2.57 -1.50 -6.87
C ASN A 58 2.44 -2.02 -8.31
N ASN A 59 1.92 -3.25 -8.46
CA ASN A 59 1.77 -3.92 -9.76
C ASN A 59 3.12 -4.04 -10.50
N ASN A 60 4.10 -4.62 -9.81
CA ASN A 60 5.40 -5.00 -10.35
C ASN A 60 5.64 -6.48 -10.02
N THR A 61 6.85 -6.99 -10.25
CA THR A 61 7.22 -8.40 -10.01
C THR A 61 8.37 -8.49 -9.00
N ILE A 62 8.33 -7.60 -8.00
CA ILE A 62 9.36 -7.50 -6.97
C ILE A 62 9.19 -8.69 -6.01
N ASN A 63 10.22 -9.50 -5.86
CA ASN A 63 10.25 -10.64 -4.93
C ASN A 63 11.21 -10.45 -3.76
N GLU A 64 12.13 -9.48 -3.84
CA GLU A 64 13.11 -9.15 -2.81
C GLU A 64 13.34 -7.64 -2.75
N LEU A 65 13.71 -7.12 -1.56
CA LEU A 65 14.01 -5.71 -1.34
C LEU A 65 15.52 -5.47 -1.15
N THR A 66 16.34 -6.29 -1.78
CA THR A 66 17.80 -6.14 -1.80
C THR A 66 18.17 -4.75 -2.31
N ASP A 67 19.15 -4.11 -1.66
CA ASP A 67 19.63 -2.76 -1.95
C ASP A 67 18.61 -1.63 -1.79
N PHE A 68 17.42 -1.89 -1.24
CA PHE A 68 16.38 -0.87 -1.10
C PHE A 68 16.84 0.38 -0.36
N ALA A 69 17.57 0.24 0.74
CA ALA A 69 18.15 1.38 1.47
C ALA A 69 19.11 2.21 0.58
N SER A 70 20.04 1.53 -0.10
CA SER A 70 21.02 2.17 -0.99
C SER A 70 20.35 2.90 -2.17
N THR A 71 19.35 2.28 -2.78
CA THR A 71 18.58 2.89 -3.88
C THR A 71 17.81 4.12 -3.38
N MET A 72 17.17 4.04 -2.20
CA MET A 72 16.45 5.18 -1.63
C MET A 72 17.38 6.34 -1.25
N GLU A 73 18.57 6.06 -0.74
CA GLU A 73 19.60 7.07 -0.47
C GLU A 73 20.07 7.80 -1.73
N GLN A 74 20.10 7.11 -2.87
CA GLN A 74 20.47 7.70 -4.16
C GLN A 74 19.31 8.51 -4.77
N LEU A 75 18.07 8.03 -4.63
CA LEU A 75 16.88 8.67 -5.22
C LEU A 75 16.37 9.87 -4.39
N LEU A 76 16.33 9.74 -3.08
CA LEU A 76 15.64 10.67 -2.18
C LEU A 76 16.63 11.56 -1.46
N GLU A 77 16.29 12.85 -1.31
CA GLU A 77 17.08 13.78 -0.51
C GLU A 77 17.05 13.42 0.99
N TYR A 78 15.89 12.93 1.47
CA TYR A 78 15.67 12.56 2.86
C TYR A 78 15.00 11.17 2.94
N PRO A 79 15.76 10.08 2.77
CA PRO A 79 15.22 8.72 2.86
C PRO A 79 14.61 8.40 4.23
N ASP A 80 15.17 8.93 5.32
CA ASP A 80 14.66 8.72 6.69
C ASP A 80 13.26 9.30 6.93
N GLU A 81 12.84 10.24 6.08
CA GLU A 81 11.52 10.89 6.15
C GLU A 81 10.46 10.13 5.35
N LEU A 82 10.80 8.96 4.79
CA LEU A 82 9.87 8.11 4.05
C LEU A 82 8.72 7.67 4.98
N SER A 83 7.50 8.04 4.58
CA SER A 83 6.30 7.92 5.40
C SER A 83 5.27 6.96 4.82
N TRP A 84 5.31 6.73 3.50
CA TRP A 84 4.40 5.84 2.81
C TRP A 84 5.12 5.02 1.74
N VAL A 85 4.95 3.71 1.80
CA VAL A 85 5.46 2.77 0.79
C VAL A 85 4.32 1.88 0.33
N ASP A 86 4.12 1.82 -0.98
CA ASP A 86 3.15 0.92 -1.60
C ASP A 86 3.87 -0.18 -2.38
N LEU A 87 3.86 -1.40 -1.84
CA LEU A 87 4.42 -2.62 -2.42
C LEU A 87 3.30 -3.62 -2.79
N SER A 88 2.06 -3.17 -2.92
CA SER A 88 0.94 -4.05 -3.23
C SER A 88 1.05 -4.69 -4.63
N PHE A 89 0.45 -5.86 -4.82
CA PHE A 89 0.47 -6.58 -6.11
C PHE A 89 1.92 -6.78 -6.62
N ASN A 90 2.74 -7.42 -5.79
CA ASN A 90 4.10 -7.87 -6.08
C ASN A 90 4.22 -9.34 -5.65
N ASP A 91 5.43 -9.91 -5.70
CA ASP A 91 5.68 -11.32 -5.41
C ASP A 91 6.48 -11.53 -4.11
N LEU A 92 6.40 -10.60 -3.15
CA LEU A 92 7.19 -10.64 -1.92
C LEU A 92 6.78 -11.85 -1.06
N PRO A 93 7.68 -12.81 -0.78
CA PRO A 93 7.38 -13.95 0.08
C PRO A 93 7.51 -13.63 1.58
N THR A 94 8.24 -12.56 1.90
CA THR A 94 8.61 -12.17 3.27
C THR A 94 8.63 -10.63 3.39
N ILE A 95 8.58 -10.14 4.63
CA ILE A 95 8.77 -8.72 4.95
C ILE A 95 10.25 -8.52 5.28
N ASP A 96 10.93 -7.78 4.41
CA ASP A 96 12.37 -7.52 4.57
C ASP A 96 12.63 -6.58 5.76
N PRO A 97 13.59 -6.92 6.65
CA PRO A 97 14.00 -6.05 7.77
C PRO A 97 14.43 -4.65 7.35
N VAL A 98 14.84 -4.42 6.11
CA VAL A 98 15.18 -3.08 5.59
C VAL A 98 14.03 -2.09 5.77
N LEU A 99 12.77 -2.54 5.74
CA LEU A 99 11.61 -1.66 5.98
C LEU A 99 11.57 -1.12 7.41
N THR A 100 12.23 -1.80 8.36
CA THR A 100 12.31 -1.38 9.77
C THR A 100 13.33 -0.26 10.00
N THR A 101 14.19 0.04 9.02
CA THR A 101 15.18 1.12 9.12
C THR A 101 14.57 2.51 8.87
N TYR A 102 13.30 2.59 8.47
CA TYR A 102 12.59 3.84 8.20
C TYR A 102 11.67 4.24 9.37
N PRO A 103 12.16 5.00 10.36
CA PRO A 103 11.44 5.26 11.61
C PRO A 103 10.16 6.08 11.41
N ASN A 104 10.08 6.85 10.33
CA ASN A 104 8.93 7.70 10.01
C ASN A 104 7.87 7.00 9.17
N LEU A 105 8.01 5.70 8.87
CA LEU A 105 7.05 4.96 8.08
C LEU A 105 5.70 4.90 8.81
N ARG A 106 4.66 5.45 8.17
CA ARG A 106 3.29 5.54 8.71
C ARG A 106 2.33 4.61 8.00
N ALA A 107 2.55 4.38 6.71
CA ALA A 107 1.69 3.54 5.89
C ALA A 107 2.53 2.58 5.05
N LEU A 108 2.17 1.29 5.09
CA LEU A 108 2.80 0.23 4.33
C LEU A 108 1.73 -0.66 3.68
N ASN A 109 1.67 -0.67 2.36
CA ASN A 109 0.74 -1.53 1.63
C ASN A 109 1.48 -2.77 1.12
N LEU A 110 1.10 -3.95 1.63
CA LEU A 110 1.65 -5.25 1.26
C LEU A 110 0.57 -6.22 0.76
N HIS A 111 -0.62 -5.74 0.42
CA HIS A 111 -1.69 -6.62 -0.04
C HIS A 111 -1.40 -7.19 -1.44
N GLY A 112 -1.92 -8.39 -1.74
CA GLY A 112 -1.64 -9.07 -3.02
C GLY A 112 -0.15 -9.42 -3.19
N ASN A 113 0.49 -9.93 -2.12
CA ASN A 113 1.85 -10.49 -2.16
C ASN A 113 1.81 -11.98 -1.78
N SER A 114 2.98 -12.59 -1.60
CA SER A 114 3.14 -14.01 -1.26
C SER A 114 3.54 -14.25 0.20
N ILE A 115 3.18 -13.35 1.13
CA ILE A 115 3.56 -13.44 2.55
C ILE A 115 2.76 -14.54 3.25
N GLN A 116 3.45 -15.49 3.87
CA GLN A 116 2.81 -16.69 4.43
C GLN A 116 2.70 -16.72 5.96
N SER A 117 3.52 -15.95 6.69
CA SER A 117 3.65 -16.10 8.15
C SER A 117 3.43 -14.80 8.93
N LEU A 118 2.73 -14.91 10.06
CA LEU A 118 2.58 -13.86 11.08
C LEU A 118 3.90 -13.39 11.68
N SER A 119 4.92 -14.26 11.72
CA SER A 119 6.26 -13.90 12.18
C SER A 119 6.92 -12.79 11.33
N GLU A 120 6.52 -12.67 10.07
CA GLU A 120 6.95 -11.58 9.19
C GLU A 120 6.38 -10.24 9.63
N VAL A 121 5.17 -10.24 10.15
CA VAL A 121 4.48 -9.04 10.64
C VAL A 121 5.08 -8.58 11.98
N ASP A 122 5.53 -9.51 12.82
CA ASP A 122 6.20 -9.19 14.10
C ASP A 122 7.44 -8.31 13.90
N LYS A 123 8.14 -8.44 12.75
CA LYS A 123 9.30 -7.59 12.41
C LYS A 123 8.94 -6.11 12.34
N LEU A 124 7.71 -5.77 11.94
CA LEU A 124 7.25 -4.39 11.80
C LEU A 124 6.88 -3.74 13.14
N ALA A 125 6.81 -4.50 14.24
CA ALA A 125 6.45 -4.00 15.57
C ALA A 125 7.43 -2.95 16.11
N VAL A 126 8.66 -2.91 15.59
CA VAL A 126 9.68 -1.94 15.97
C VAL A 126 9.40 -0.53 15.43
N LEU A 127 8.51 -0.39 14.44
CA LEU A 127 8.20 0.89 13.80
C LEU A 127 7.25 1.73 14.67
N PRO A 128 7.72 2.84 15.26
CA PRO A 128 6.95 3.58 16.29
C PRO A 128 5.79 4.39 15.71
N HIS A 129 5.75 4.59 14.39
CA HIS A 129 4.82 5.49 13.72
C HIS A 129 3.91 4.78 12.70
N LEU A 130 4.03 3.45 12.56
CA LEU A 130 3.23 2.67 11.64
C LEU A 130 1.77 2.64 12.09
N ARG A 131 0.88 3.18 11.25
CA ARG A 131 -0.55 3.33 11.53
C ARG A 131 -1.43 2.60 10.51
N THR A 132 -0.91 2.37 9.32
CA THR A 132 -1.65 1.71 8.24
C THR A 132 -0.80 0.57 7.71
N LEU A 133 -1.35 -0.65 7.78
CA LEU A 133 -0.75 -1.85 7.22
C LEU A 133 -1.84 -2.64 6.50
N THR A 134 -1.63 -2.99 5.23
CA THR A 134 -2.55 -3.85 4.48
C THR A 134 -1.88 -5.16 4.11
N LEU A 135 -2.49 -6.30 4.46
CA LEU A 135 -1.96 -7.64 4.22
C LEU A 135 -2.96 -8.56 3.51
N HIS A 136 -4.11 -8.06 3.07
CA HIS A 136 -5.11 -8.90 2.42
C HIS A 136 -4.60 -9.45 1.08
N GLY A 137 -5.17 -10.54 0.58
CA GLY A 137 -4.70 -11.21 -0.64
C GLY A 137 -3.30 -11.81 -0.50
N ASN A 138 -2.86 -12.14 0.72
CA ASN A 138 -1.65 -12.90 1.00
C ASN A 138 -2.01 -14.25 1.64
N PRO A 139 -1.21 -15.32 1.46
CA PRO A 139 -1.45 -16.62 2.10
C PRO A 139 -1.57 -16.58 3.64
N ILE A 140 -0.95 -15.59 4.29
CA ILE A 140 -1.08 -15.32 5.74
C ILE A 140 -2.55 -15.19 6.21
N GLU A 141 -3.49 -14.86 5.31
CA GLU A 141 -4.92 -14.81 5.65
C GLU A 141 -5.48 -16.14 6.17
N GLU A 142 -4.88 -17.25 5.76
CA GLU A 142 -5.29 -18.60 6.12
C GLU A 142 -4.64 -19.08 7.44
N GLU A 143 -3.65 -18.35 7.96
CA GLU A 143 -2.94 -18.73 9.16
C GLU A 143 -3.82 -18.55 10.42
N LYS A 144 -3.75 -19.53 11.34
CA LYS A 144 -4.44 -19.46 12.63
C LYS A 144 -3.88 -18.27 13.42
N GLY A 145 -4.74 -17.35 13.84
CA GLY A 145 -4.35 -16.14 14.57
C GLY A 145 -4.48 -14.86 13.74
N TYR A 146 -4.47 -14.94 12.41
CA TYR A 146 -4.54 -13.76 11.53
C TYR A 146 -5.77 -12.88 11.81
N ARG A 147 -6.93 -13.49 12.06
CA ARG A 147 -8.20 -12.80 12.38
C ARG A 147 -8.55 -12.76 13.87
N TRP A 148 -7.70 -13.29 14.74
CA TRP A 148 -8.03 -13.46 16.17
C TRP A 148 -8.30 -12.12 16.88
N GLY A 149 -7.75 -11.01 16.38
CA GLY A 149 -8.09 -9.65 16.82
C GLY A 149 -9.55 -9.20 16.59
N ARG A 150 -10.39 -9.96 15.88
CA ARG A 150 -11.83 -9.66 15.66
C ARG A 150 -12.80 -10.48 16.51
N GLY A 151 -12.32 -11.47 17.28
CA GLY A 151 -13.17 -12.57 17.78
C GLY A 151 -13.36 -12.66 19.29
N ALA A 152 -12.58 -11.97 20.11
CA ALA A 152 -12.74 -12.05 21.56
C ALA A 152 -13.89 -11.14 22.04
N ARG A 153 -15.15 -11.48 21.71
CA ARG A 153 -16.26 -11.10 22.58
C ARG A 153 -15.97 -11.75 23.93
N PRO A 154 -16.02 -11.01 25.06
CA PRO A 154 -16.11 -11.68 26.34
C PRO A 154 -17.40 -12.50 26.29
N ALA A 155 -17.27 -13.83 26.25
CA ALA A 155 -18.37 -14.70 26.59
C ALA A 155 -18.93 -14.20 27.92
N ASN A 156 -20.24 -13.99 27.98
CA ASN A 156 -20.92 -13.53 29.17
C ASN A 156 -20.40 -14.30 30.39
N ALA A 157 -19.94 -13.58 31.40
CA ALA A 157 -19.61 -14.16 32.68
C ALA A 157 -20.92 -14.53 33.40
N SER A 158 -21.48 -15.68 33.03
CA SER A 158 -22.44 -16.42 33.84
C SER A 158 -21.88 -17.82 34.05
N GLY A 159 -20.85 -17.91 34.89
CA GLY A 159 -20.21 -19.16 35.25
C GLY A 159 -19.07 -18.91 36.22
N ARG A 160 -19.34 -19.06 37.51
CA ARG A 160 -18.31 -19.08 38.55
C ARG A 160 -17.36 -20.25 38.25
N GLY A 161 -16.11 -19.94 37.92
CA GLY A 161 -15.05 -20.92 37.78
C GLY A 161 -13.71 -20.22 37.97
N ARG A 162 -13.09 -20.42 39.12
CA ARG A 162 -11.71 -20.02 39.39
C ARG A 162 -10.81 -20.88 38.52
N ASP A 163 -10.24 -20.32 37.47
CA ASP A 163 -8.98 -20.82 36.93
C ASP A 163 -8.11 -19.65 36.49
N GLY A 164 -6.90 -19.60 37.07
CA GLY A 164 -5.94 -18.51 36.99
C GLY A 164 -5.06 -18.60 35.74
N GLY A 165 -5.66 -18.78 34.57
CA GLY A 165 -4.93 -18.70 33.31
C GLY A 165 -4.55 -17.26 33.01
N ARG A 166 -3.27 -16.91 33.14
CA ARG A 166 -2.71 -15.67 32.58
C ARG A 166 -3.08 -15.63 31.09
N ARG A 167 -4.02 -14.76 30.72
CA ARG A 167 -4.26 -14.44 29.31
C ARG A 167 -2.98 -13.78 28.80
N GLY A 168 -2.31 -14.41 27.84
CA GLY A 168 -1.16 -13.81 27.18
C GLY A 168 -1.59 -12.52 26.48
N GLU A 169 -0.79 -11.47 26.62
CA GLU A 169 -0.88 -10.29 25.75
C GLU A 169 -0.83 -10.76 24.28
N PRO A 170 -1.68 -10.20 23.40
CA PRO A 170 -1.65 -10.53 21.98
C PRO A 170 -0.27 -10.18 21.41
N SER A 171 0.26 -11.04 20.55
CA SER A 171 1.58 -10.79 19.95
C SER A 171 1.55 -9.49 19.13
N PRO A 172 2.69 -8.82 18.95
CA PRO A 172 2.75 -7.62 18.12
C PRO A 172 2.18 -7.83 16.71
N GLY A 173 2.37 -9.00 16.11
CA GLY A 173 1.78 -9.40 14.83
C GLY A 173 0.25 -9.51 14.85
N GLU A 174 -0.35 -9.96 15.97
CA GLU A 174 -1.81 -9.96 16.15
C GLU A 174 -2.38 -8.55 16.31
N GLN A 175 -1.62 -7.64 16.93
CA GLN A 175 -2.01 -6.23 17.05
C GLN A 175 -1.95 -5.53 15.68
N LEU A 176 -0.92 -5.80 14.89
CA LEU A 176 -0.72 -5.27 13.53
C LEU A 176 -1.71 -5.87 12.52
N SER A 177 -2.10 -7.13 12.64
CA SER A 177 -3.16 -7.72 11.80
C SER A 177 -4.53 -7.07 12.06
N ALA A 178 -4.80 -6.64 13.29
CA ALA A 178 -6.02 -5.92 13.63
C ALA A 178 -6.08 -4.52 12.97
N LEU A 179 -4.94 -3.85 12.79
CA LEU A 179 -4.85 -2.61 12.00
C LEU A 179 -5.27 -2.81 10.54
N CYS A 180 -4.97 -3.98 9.95
CA CYS A 180 -5.39 -4.32 8.58
C CYS A 180 -6.92 -4.43 8.42
N CYS A 181 -7.65 -4.80 9.48
CA CYS A 181 -9.10 -4.95 9.42
C CYS A 181 -9.86 -3.62 9.48
N GLN A 182 -9.29 -2.57 10.07
CA GLN A 182 -9.96 -1.27 10.19
C GLN A 182 -10.00 -0.49 8.85
N GLY A 183 -9.11 -0.81 7.91
CA GLY A 183 -9.09 -0.21 6.57
C GLY A 183 -10.17 -0.74 5.61
N THR A 184 -10.68 -1.94 5.84
CA THR A 184 -11.61 -2.62 4.90
C THR A 184 -13.03 -2.06 4.86
N GLN A 185 -13.39 -1.10 5.73
CA GLN A 185 -14.73 -0.50 5.76
C GLN A 185 -14.86 0.83 5.01
N ARG A 186 -13.78 1.41 4.47
CA ARG A 186 -13.87 2.71 3.79
C ARG A 186 -13.97 2.66 2.26
N ASP A 187 -13.68 1.53 1.62
CA ASP A 187 -13.70 1.42 0.14
C ASP A 187 -14.94 0.74 -0.46
N SER A 188 -15.99 0.46 0.33
CA SER A 188 -17.25 -0.12 -0.20
C SER A 188 -18.31 0.91 -0.63
N LEU A 189 -17.96 2.18 -0.84
CA LEU A 189 -18.91 3.16 -1.38
C LEU A 189 -18.35 3.89 -2.60
N ARG A 190 -18.96 3.56 -3.75
CA ARG A 190 -19.03 4.29 -5.02
C ARG A 190 -18.14 3.77 -6.16
N ALA A 191 -18.61 2.70 -6.80
CA ALA A 191 -18.54 2.58 -8.26
C ALA A 191 -19.96 2.77 -8.82
N PRO A 192 -20.26 3.82 -9.60
CA PRO A 192 -21.47 3.83 -10.40
C PRO A 192 -21.29 2.86 -11.57
N SER A 193 -22.16 1.86 -11.61
CA SER A 193 -22.40 0.97 -12.74
C SER A 193 -22.74 1.79 -13.99
N THR A 194 -21.84 1.84 -14.97
CA THR A 194 -22.21 2.24 -16.33
C THR A 194 -22.53 0.98 -17.14
N SER A 195 -23.82 0.72 -17.27
CA SER A 195 -24.36 -0.24 -18.23
C SER A 195 -23.99 0.18 -19.64
N THR A 196 -23.50 -0.78 -20.41
CA THR A 196 -23.18 -0.70 -21.83
C THR A 196 -24.41 -0.28 -22.62
N GLY A 197 -24.48 1.00 -23.01
CA GLY A 197 -25.46 1.56 -23.91
C GLY A 197 -25.04 1.29 -25.36
N VAL A 198 -25.79 0.43 -26.03
CA VAL A 198 -25.62 0.08 -27.44
C VAL A 198 -26.04 1.28 -28.30
N ASN A 199 -25.08 2.00 -28.90
CA ASN A 199 -25.37 3.06 -29.85
C ASN A 199 -25.90 2.46 -31.16
N ARG A 200 -27.22 2.52 -31.35
CA ARG A 200 -27.88 2.36 -32.64
C ARG A 200 -27.75 3.66 -33.44
N LEU A 201 -27.21 3.57 -34.65
CA LEU A 201 -27.25 4.61 -35.67
C LEU A 201 -28.70 4.98 -36.03
N PRO A 202 -29.03 6.28 -36.21
CA PRO A 202 -30.35 6.68 -36.67
C PRO A 202 -30.53 6.45 -38.18
N LYS A 203 -31.66 5.82 -38.53
CA LYS A 203 -32.19 5.73 -39.90
C LYS A 203 -32.79 7.09 -40.33
N PRO A 204 -32.64 7.53 -41.59
CA PRO A 204 -33.43 8.63 -42.13
C PRO A 204 -34.85 8.15 -42.52
N LEU A 205 -35.85 8.97 -42.19
CA LEU A 205 -37.28 8.75 -42.47
C LEU A 205 -37.72 9.55 -43.71
N MET A 206 -38.28 8.79 -44.67
CA MET A 206 -39.44 9.05 -45.53
C MET A 206 -39.53 10.30 -46.44
N GLY A 207 -39.81 10.01 -47.71
CA GLY A 207 -40.62 10.84 -48.61
C GLY A 207 -41.20 9.96 -49.71
N ALA A 208 -42.52 9.81 -49.72
CA ALA A 208 -43.31 9.00 -50.66
C ALA A 208 -43.84 9.84 -51.84
N GLY A 209 -44.25 9.12 -52.89
CA GLY A 209 -45.03 9.61 -54.04
C GLY A 209 -44.22 9.62 -55.33
N SER A 210 -44.72 9.24 -56.50
CA SER A 210 -46.00 8.68 -56.92
C SER A 210 -45.87 8.43 -58.44
N ASP A 211 -46.60 7.42 -58.93
CA ASP A 211 -47.14 7.27 -60.29
C ASP A 211 -46.22 6.96 -61.50
N LEU A 212 -46.54 5.78 -62.06
CA LEU A 212 -46.60 5.36 -63.47
C LEU A 212 -47.19 6.45 -64.41
N PRO A 213 -47.04 6.35 -65.75
CA PRO A 213 -46.95 5.13 -66.57
C PRO A 213 -45.66 4.94 -67.37
#